data_AF-A0A1G9V230-F1
#
_entry.id   AF-A0A1G9V230-F1
#
_cell.length_a   1.000
_cell.length_b   1.000
_cell.length_c   1.000
_cell.angle_alpha   90.00
_cell.angle_beta   90.00
_cell.angle_gamma   90.00
#
_symmetry.space_group_name_H-M   'P 1'
#
loop_
_entity.id
_entity.type
_entity.pdbx_description
1 polymer ?
#
loop_
_entity_poly.entity_id
_entity_poly.type
_entity_poly.pdbx_seq_one_letter_code
_entity_poly.pdbx_strand_id
1 'polypeptide(L)'
;MPYSYYDDADYDDGAGSGDAVMVNNPKLEAIQDVKEQATRSRSGLADWTPPPDLTRYPQVTGYLGIPQALGLSEDVWTSPVADDYRTAIDSAHSGAEEAISQIVTDLTDAENAIYDAGQDRVPEDSPLASWPNT
;
A
#
# COMPACT_ATOMS: atom_id res chain seq x y z
N MET A 1 49.06 56.38 -14.87
CA MET A 1 48.59 56.29 -16.27
C MET A 1 47.30 55.46 -16.28
N PRO A 2 46.33 55.79 -17.14
CA PRO A 2 44.92 56.02 -16.75
C PRO A 2 43.94 54.89 -17.08
N TYR A 3 42.70 55.10 -16.59
CA TYR A 3 41.42 54.45 -16.87
C TYR A 3 41.04 54.36 -18.37
N SER A 4 40.34 53.27 -18.73
CA SER A 4 39.18 53.23 -19.65
C SER A 4 38.37 51.98 -19.31
N TYR A 5 37.25 52.04 -18.59
CA TYR A 5 35.89 52.28 -19.12
C TYR A 5 35.71 51.98 -20.60
N TYR A 6 35.15 50.79 -20.87
CA TYR A 6 34.06 50.66 -21.82
C TYR A 6 32.88 50.05 -21.05
N ASP A 7 31.83 50.88 -20.95
CA ASP A 7 30.44 50.53 -20.70
C ASP A 7 29.87 49.71 -21.86
N ASP A 8 28.76 49.04 -21.57
CA ASP A 8 27.72 48.57 -22.49
C ASP A 8 28.08 47.47 -23.48
N ALA A 9 27.69 46.24 -23.12
CA ALA A 9 26.38 45.78 -23.59
C ALA A 9 25.93 44.60 -22.73
N ASP A 10 24.81 44.79 -22.05
CA ASP A 10 23.85 43.74 -21.73
C ASP A 10 23.69 42.83 -22.95
N TYR A 11 24.17 41.59 -22.82
CA TYR A 11 23.41 40.45 -23.29
C TYR A 11 23.15 39.59 -22.08
N ASP A 12 22.20 40.06 -21.26
CA ASP A 12 21.23 39.18 -20.64
C ASP A 12 20.54 38.43 -21.78
N ASP A 13 21.16 37.36 -22.26
CA ASP A 13 20.40 36.30 -22.91
C ASP A 13 19.63 35.59 -21.81
N GLY A 14 18.55 36.24 -21.39
CA GLY A 14 17.38 35.62 -20.81
C GLY A 14 16.80 34.61 -21.80
N ALA A 15 17.58 33.59 -22.15
CA ALA A 15 17.08 32.26 -22.31
C ALA A 15 16.60 31.87 -20.92
N GLY A 16 15.38 32.33 -20.58
CA GLY A 16 14.57 31.65 -19.60
C GLY A 16 14.61 30.19 -20.03
N SER A 17 15.41 29.41 -19.29
CA SER A 17 15.47 27.97 -19.45
C SER A 17 14.03 27.54 -19.35
N GLY A 18 13.43 27.23 -20.49
CA GLY A 18 12.07 26.69 -20.57
C GLY A 18 12.10 25.27 -20.03
N ASP A 19 12.56 25.11 -18.78
CA ASP A 19 12.34 23.91 -18.02
C ASP A 19 10.83 23.82 -17.88
N ALA A 20 10.26 22.88 -18.62
CA ALA A 20 8.86 22.55 -18.50
C ALA A 20 8.55 22.37 -17.01
N VAL A 21 7.47 23.00 -16.53
CA VAL A 21 7.02 22.80 -15.16
C VAL A 21 6.70 21.32 -15.03
N MET A 22 7.45 20.63 -14.16
CA MET A 22 7.26 19.20 -13.90
C MET A 22 6.30 19.04 -12.73
N VAL A 23 5.28 18.21 -12.88
CA VAL A 23 4.34 17.85 -11.82
C VAL A 23 4.48 16.37 -11.47
N ASN A 24 3.99 15.97 -10.29
CA ASN A 24 3.91 14.55 -9.95
C ASN A 24 3.00 13.85 -10.94
N ASN A 25 3.34 12.60 -11.28
CA ASN A 25 2.48 11.78 -12.11
C ASN A 25 1.25 11.30 -11.32
N PRO A 26 0.01 11.72 -11.64
CA PRO A 26 -1.19 11.31 -10.90
C PRO A 26 -1.42 9.79 -10.91
N LYS A 27 -0.93 9.09 -11.95
CA LYS A 27 -0.99 7.62 -12.02
C LYS A 27 -0.08 6.97 -10.98
N LEU A 28 1.10 7.56 -10.72
CA LEU A 28 2.02 7.09 -9.67
C LEU A 28 1.40 7.28 -8.29
N GLU A 29 0.83 8.47 -8.04
CA GLU A 29 0.15 8.77 -6.77
C GLU A 29 -0.99 7.78 -6.50
N ALA A 30 -1.81 7.48 -7.51
CA ALA A 30 -2.88 6.48 -7.39
C ALA A 30 -2.36 5.06 -7.06
N ILE A 31 -1.27 4.63 -7.68
CA ILE A 31 -0.65 3.32 -7.38
C ILE A 31 -0.15 3.28 -5.93
N GLN A 32 0.50 4.36 -5.49
CA GLN A 32 1.02 4.49 -4.13
C GLN A 32 -0.09 4.46 -3.07
N ASP A 33 -1.19 5.19 -3.30
CA ASP A 33 -2.35 5.21 -2.41
C ASP A 33 -2.96 3.81 -2.25
N VAL A 34 -3.20 3.11 -3.36
CA VAL A 34 -3.77 1.75 -3.33
C VAL A 34 -2.79 0.77 -2.67
N LYS A 35 -1.48 0.90 -2.95
CA LYS A 35 -0.45 0.07 -2.32
C LYS A 35 -0.38 0.28 -0.82
N GLU A 36 -0.52 1.53 -0.36
CA GLU A 36 -0.55 1.86 1.06
C GLU A 36 -1.78 1.22 1.74
N GLN A 37 -2.95 1.29 1.11
CA GLN A 37 -4.17 0.64 1.61
C GLN A 37 -4.04 -0.88 1.65
N ALA A 38 -3.47 -1.51 0.61
CA ALA A 38 -3.23 -2.95 0.56
C ALA A 38 -2.24 -3.37 1.65
N THR A 39 -1.17 -2.60 1.86
CA THR A 39 -0.17 -2.84 2.92
C THR A 39 -0.80 -2.75 4.31
N ARG A 40 -1.62 -1.72 4.56
CA ARG A 40 -2.39 -1.60 5.82
C ARG A 40 -3.33 -2.78 6.04
N SER A 41 -4.01 -3.24 4.98
CA SER A 41 -4.92 -4.39 5.06
C SER A 41 -4.17 -5.67 5.38
N ARG A 42 -2.98 -5.86 4.80
CA ARG A 42 -2.10 -6.98 5.12
C ARG A 42 -1.68 -6.98 6.58
N SER A 43 -1.21 -5.84 7.08
CA SER A 43 -0.82 -5.69 8.49
C SER A 43 -2.01 -5.90 9.43
N GLY A 44 -3.17 -5.32 9.13
CA GLY A 44 -4.36 -5.49 9.96
C GLY A 44 -4.86 -6.94 10.03
N LEU A 45 -4.70 -7.71 8.94
CA LEU A 45 -5.03 -9.13 8.92
C LEU A 45 -3.99 -9.98 9.69
N ALA A 46 -2.70 -9.67 9.54
CA ALA A 46 -1.62 -10.34 10.27
C ALA A 46 -1.67 -10.05 11.79
N ASP A 47 -2.07 -8.84 12.17
CA ASP A 47 -2.25 -8.41 13.56
C ASP A 47 -3.59 -8.88 14.15
N TRP A 48 -4.51 -9.35 13.31
CA TRP A 48 -5.80 -9.84 13.78
C TRP A 48 -5.58 -11.07 14.67
N THR A 49 -5.89 -10.88 15.94
CA THR A 49 -5.97 -11.95 16.92
C THR A 49 -7.42 -12.04 17.38
N PRO A 50 -7.97 -13.26 17.54
CA PRO A 50 -9.30 -13.40 18.13
C PRO A 50 -9.32 -12.73 19.51
N PRO A 51 -10.40 -12.04 19.89
CA PRO A 51 -10.48 -11.34 21.16
C PRO A 51 -10.19 -12.31 22.32
N PRO A 52 -9.28 -11.98 23.26
CA PRO A 52 -8.99 -12.83 24.39
C PRO A 52 -10.17 -12.83 25.37
N ASP A 53 -10.64 -14.05 25.66
CA ASP A 53 -11.37 -14.53 26.84
C ASP A 53 -12.32 -13.55 27.60
N LEU A 54 -13.62 -13.86 27.62
CA LEU A 54 -14.58 -13.30 28.58
C LEU A 54 -14.47 -14.03 29.94
N THR A 55 -13.29 -13.98 30.55
CA THR A 55 -12.93 -13.92 31.99
C THR A 55 -13.85 -14.51 33.09
N ARG A 56 -14.50 -15.68 32.93
CA ARG A 56 -15.14 -16.32 34.11
C ARG A 56 -14.94 -17.81 34.37
N TYR A 57 -14.29 -18.58 33.51
CA TYR A 57 -14.03 -20.00 33.77
C TYR A 57 -12.69 -20.44 33.17
N PRO A 58 -12.01 -21.47 33.72
CA PRO A 58 -10.76 -21.97 33.16
C PRO A 58 -11.07 -22.59 31.80
N GLN A 59 -10.72 -21.91 30.71
CA GLN A 59 -10.89 -22.40 29.35
C GLN A 59 -9.51 -22.84 28.83
N VAL A 60 -9.42 -24.07 28.36
CA VAL A 60 -8.21 -24.59 27.70
C VAL A 60 -8.10 -23.91 26.33
N THR A 61 -7.04 -23.15 26.13
CA THR A 61 -6.75 -22.46 24.87
C THR A 61 -6.50 -23.49 23.75
N GLY A 62 -7.35 -23.49 22.72
CA GLY A 62 -7.04 -24.18 21.45
C GLY A 62 -5.99 -23.40 20.65
N TYR A 63 -5.30 -24.10 19.75
CA TYR A 63 -4.11 -23.66 18.98
C TYR A 63 -4.27 -22.36 18.16
N LEU A 64 -5.49 -21.80 18.06
CA LEU A 64 -5.82 -20.58 17.30
C LEU A 64 -6.36 -19.43 18.16
N GLY A 65 -6.33 -19.52 19.49
CA GLY A 65 -6.75 -18.41 20.37
C GLY A 65 -8.25 -18.08 20.36
N ILE A 66 -9.08 -18.90 19.72
CA ILE A 66 -10.54 -18.70 19.70
C ILE A 66 -11.12 -19.03 21.09
N PRO A 67 -11.85 -18.10 21.76
CA PRO A 67 -12.39 -18.33 23.09
C PRO A 67 -13.45 -19.44 23.08
N GLN A 68 -13.33 -20.39 24.01
CA GLN A 68 -14.39 -21.36 24.29
C GLN A 68 -15.72 -20.71 24.71
N ALA A 69 -15.65 -19.46 25.17
CA ALA A 69 -16.75 -18.61 25.64
C ALA A 69 -17.81 -18.23 24.57
N LEU A 70 -17.66 -18.63 23.30
CA LEU A 70 -18.72 -18.52 22.29
C LEU A 70 -19.93 -19.45 22.56
N GLY A 71 -19.96 -20.13 23.71
CA GLY A 71 -21.08 -20.95 24.17
C GLY A 71 -21.07 -22.38 23.60
N LEU A 72 -19.95 -22.82 23.03
CA LEU A 72 -19.77 -24.16 22.51
C LEU A 72 -19.23 -25.06 23.64
N SER A 73 -19.86 -26.22 23.87
CA SER A 73 -19.40 -27.19 24.88
C SER A 73 -18.05 -27.81 24.49
N GLU A 74 -17.36 -28.46 25.42
CA GLU A 74 -16.12 -29.19 25.15
C GLU A 74 -16.30 -30.26 24.05
N ASP A 75 -17.45 -30.94 24.06
CA ASP A 75 -17.86 -31.88 23.00
C ASP A 75 -18.02 -31.19 21.64
N VAL A 76 -18.52 -29.94 21.61
CA VAL A 76 -18.63 -29.17 20.37
C VAL A 76 -17.24 -28.72 19.92
N TRP A 77 -16.37 -28.29 20.84
CA TRP A 77 -15.00 -27.88 20.54
C TRP A 77 -14.08 -29.01 20.07
N THR A 78 -14.37 -30.25 20.46
CA THR A 78 -13.65 -31.46 20.06
C THR A 78 -14.39 -32.25 18.99
N SER A 79 -15.53 -31.73 18.51
CA SER A 79 -16.29 -32.38 17.44
C SER A 79 -15.58 -32.21 16.09
N PRO A 80 -15.74 -33.17 15.16
CA PRO A 80 -15.29 -33.03 13.78
C PRO A 80 -15.82 -31.75 13.11
N VAL A 81 -17.03 -31.30 13.48
CA VAL A 81 -17.65 -30.08 12.94
C VAL A 81 -16.86 -28.83 13.35
N ALA A 82 -16.32 -28.78 14.56
CA ALA A 82 -15.45 -27.67 14.97
C ALA A 82 -14.11 -27.69 14.25
N ASP A 83 -13.56 -28.87 13.95
CA ASP A 83 -12.35 -28.98 13.13
C ASP A 83 -12.58 -28.52 11.69
N ASP A 84 -13.75 -28.81 11.11
CA ASP A 84 -14.15 -28.30 9.80
C ASP A 84 -14.23 -26.77 9.78
N TYR A 85 -14.85 -26.16 10.80
CA TYR A 85 -14.92 -24.70 10.92
C TYR A 85 -13.55 -24.06 11.14
N ARG A 86 -12.68 -24.63 11.98
CA ARG A 86 -11.29 -24.18 12.16
C ARG A 86 -10.55 -24.19 10.82
N THR A 87 -10.61 -25.32 10.12
CA THR A 87 -9.98 -25.49 8.81
C THR A 87 -10.50 -24.46 7.81
N ALA A 88 -11.81 -24.20 7.79
CA ALA A 88 -12.40 -23.21 6.90
C ALA A 88 -11.95 -21.77 7.23
N ILE A 89 -11.84 -21.42 8.51
CA ILE A 89 -11.35 -20.11 8.96
C ILE A 89 -9.88 -19.94 8.60
N ASP A 90 -9.03 -20.93 8.90
CA ASP A 90 -7.60 -20.89 8.59
C ASP A 90 -7.34 -20.79 7.08
N SER A 91 -8.11 -21.54 6.29
CA SER A 91 -8.03 -21.50 4.82
C SER A 91 -8.43 -20.13 4.28
N ALA A 92 -9.49 -19.53 4.82
CA ALA A 92 -9.93 -18.19 4.42
C ALA A 92 -8.91 -17.11 4.81
N HIS A 93 -8.33 -17.22 6.00
CA HIS A 93 -7.29 -16.30 6.48
C HIS A 93 -6.02 -16.39 5.62
N SER A 94 -5.50 -17.61 5.42
CA SER A 94 -4.32 -17.84 4.57
C SER A 94 -4.55 -17.38 3.13
N GLY A 95 -5.72 -17.69 2.54
CA GLY A 95 -6.06 -17.25 1.18
C GLY A 95 -6.17 -15.73 1.06
N ALA A 96 -6.65 -15.03 2.08
CA ALA A 96 -6.72 -13.57 2.10
C ALA A 96 -5.31 -12.94 2.23
N GLU A 97 -4.44 -13.51 3.07
CA GLU A 97 -3.04 -13.05 3.19
C GLU A 97 -2.27 -13.20 1.88
N GLU A 98 -2.42 -14.35 1.20
CA GLU A 98 -1.82 -14.61 -0.11
C GLU A 98 -2.31 -13.60 -1.15
N ALA A 99 -3.63 -13.39 -1.24
CA ALA A 99 -4.23 -12.48 -2.21
C ALA A 99 -3.76 -11.03 -1.99
N ILE A 100 -3.76 -10.54 -0.75
CA ILE A 100 -3.30 -9.18 -0.44
C ILE A 100 -1.79 -9.05 -0.72
N SER A 101 -0.99 -10.07 -0.42
CA SER A 101 0.44 -10.07 -0.72
C SER A 101 0.73 -10.01 -2.22
N GLN A 102 -0.08 -10.69 -3.04
CA GLN A 102 0.01 -10.59 -4.49
C GLN A 102 -0.33 -9.17 -4.97
N ILE A 103 -1.40 -8.57 -4.45
CA ILE A 103 -1.78 -7.18 -4.79
C ILE A 103 -0.65 -6.20 -4.47
N VAL A 104 -0.02 -6.30 -3.29
CA VAL A 104 1.12 -5.45 -2.91
C VAL A 104 2.31 -5.64 -3.85
N THR A 105 2.55 -6.87 -4.30
CA THR A 105 3.62 -7.20 -5.24
C THR A 105 3.36 -6.56 -6.60
N ASP A 106 2.17 -6.79 -7.18
CA ASP A 106 1.78 -6.24 -8.48
C ASP A 106 1.85 -4.70 -8.50
N LEU A 107 1.41 -4.05 -7.41
CA LEU A 107 1.48 -2.60 -7.27
C LEU A 107 2.92 -2.09 -7.11
N THR A 108 3.79 -2.85 -6.46
CA THR A 108 5.22 -2.52 -6.34
C THR A 108 5.90 -2.62 -7.70
N ASP A 109 5.58 -3.65 -8.49
CA ASP A 109 6.11 -3.80 -9.84
C ASP A 109 5.60 -2.67 -10.76
N ALA A 110 4.32 -2.30 -10.64
CA ALA A 110 3.74 -1.19 -11.39
C ALA A 110 4.38 0.17 -11.01
N GLU A 111 4.63 0.41 -9.72
CA GLU A 111 5.35 1.58 -9.23
C GLU A 111 6.79 1.62 -9.77
N ASN A 112 7.53 0.52 -9.69
CA ASN A 112 8.90 0.43 -10.21
C ASN A 112 8.94 0.68 -11.72
N ALA A 113 7.98 0.17 -12.49
CA ALA A 113 7.92 0.41 -13.93
C ALA A 113 7.77 1.89 -14.29
N ILE A 114 7.09 2.70 -13.45
CA ILE A 114 7.01 4.15 -13.64
C ILE A 114 8.35 4.82 -13.34
N TYR A 115 9.03 4.41 -12.25
CA TYR A 115 10.35 4.93 -11.90
C TYR A 115 11.40 4.57 -12.96
N ASP A 116 11.42 3.33 -13.44
CA ASP A 116 12.35 2.85 -14.48
C ASP A 116 12.14 3.58 -15.81
N ALA A 117 10.90 4.04 -16.08
CA ALA A 117 10.59 4.86 -17.23
C ALA A 117 10.93 6.36 -17.04
N GLY A 118 11.39 6.77 -15.85
CA GLY A 118 11.64 8.18 -15.51
C GLY A 118 10.36 9.03 -15.53
N GLN A 119 9.23 8.44 -15.17
CA GLN A 119 7.90 9.06 -15.22
C GLN A 119 7.35 9.41 -13.83
N ASP A 120 8.21 9.52 -12.82
CA ASP A 120 7.84 9.98 -11.47
C ASP A 120 7.34 11.42 -11.50
N ARG A 121 7.94 12.25 -12.36
CA ARG A 121 7.46 13.58 -12.71
C ARG A 121 7.25 13.68 -14.21
N VAL A 122 6.20 14.39 -14.59
CA VAL A 122 5.80 14.60 -15.99
C VAL A 122 5.60 16.08 -16.27
N PRO A 123 5.78 16.55 -17.51
CA PRO A 123 5.44 17.93 -17.86
C PRO A 123 3.97 18.23 -17.55
N GLU A 124 3.69 19.40 -16.96
CA GLU A 124 2.36 19.84 -16.54
C GLU A 124 1.34 19.85 -17.69
N ASP A 125 1.81 20.09 -18.92
CA ASP A 125 1.00 20.11 -20.14
C ASP A 125 0.90 18.73 -20.84
N SER A 126 1.52 17.69 -20.27
CA SER A 126 1.48 16.35 -20.85
C SER A 126 0.15 15.62 -20.57
N PRO A 127 -0.28 14.69 -21.45
CA PRO A 127 -1.45 13.84 -21.19
C PRO A 127 -1.34 12.95 -19.96
N LEU A 128 -0.13 12.80 -19.39
CA LEU A 128 0.09 12.05 -18.16
C LEU A 128 -0.25 12.88 -16.92
N ALA A 129 -0.10 14.21 -16.98
CA ALA A 129 -0.45 15.11 -15.89
C ALA A 129 -1.97 15.23 -15.65
N SER A 130 -2.79 14.86 -16.64
CA SER A 130 -4.26 14.89 -16.57
C SER A 130 -4.91 13.53 -16.29
N TRP A 131 -4.13 12.51 -15.93
CA TRP A 131 -4.69 11.19 -15.67
C TRP A 131 -5.67 11.20 -14.48
N PRO A 132 -6.80 10.48 -14.54
CA PRO A 132 -7.30 9.68 -15.66
C PRO A 132 -7.91 10.56 -16.75
N ASN A 133 -7.51 10.35 -18.02
CA ASN A 133 -8.08 11.07 -19.15
C ASN A 133 -9.52 10.58 -19.38
N THR A 134 -10.50 11.38 -18.97
CA THR A 134 -11.94 11.15 -19.20
C THR A 134 -12.41 11.62 -20.57
#